data_AF-A0A9P1I5H9-F1
#
_entry.id   AF-A0A9P1I5H9-F1
#
_cell.length_a   1.000
_cell.length_b   1.000
_cell.length_c   1.000
_cell.angle_alpha   90.00
_cell.angle_beta   90.00
_cell.angle_gamma   90.00
#
_symmetry.space_group_name_H-M   'P 1'
#
loop_
_entity.id
_entity.type
_entity.pdbx_description
1 polymer ?
#
loop_
_entity_poly.entity_id
_entity_poly.type
_entity_poly.pdbx_seq_one_letter_code
_entity_poly.pdbx_strand_id
1 'polypeptide(L)'
;MIPPKIEDEDVHVDEDDDQNEDNDPNGIEEEDDNMNLLDDDDDDENVIEIDLKAQGISTTTSTNEEKTPLQGVLKSTTDSVSWKHEVDRVAPMLKITIRQDAKDWRLHLEQMNNMHKIVEQKVSQIEPYLDNMSKDIAKSLERITTREKTLNTQLSSQMSKFRGAQDKRAELTEKYKTASVGVSSRTETLERISEDIEQLKQQIEEQGAKSNDGAPLVKIKQAVTKLEEELEKMNVQIGVLEQSILNTHLRDRYAFSTDLLNIF
;
A
#
# COMPACT_ATOMS: atom_id res chain seq x y z
N MET A 1 -26.62 47.28 13.34
CA MET A 1 -26.31 45.85 13.48
C MET A 1 -27.12 45.13 12.41
N ILE A 2 -26.44 44.67 11.37
CA ILE A 2 -27.02 43.99 10.21
C ILE A 2 -26.66 42.50 10.36
N PRO A 3 -27.61 41.55 10.32
CA PRO A 3 -27.29 40.12 10.38
C PRO A 3 -26.61 39.66 9.08
N PRO A 4 -25.62 38.74 9.13
CA PRO A 4 -24.98 38.22 7.92
C PRO A 4 -25.92 37.24 7.20
N LYS A 5 -25.84 37.26 5.86
CA LYS A 5 -26.55 36.35 4.96
C LYS A 5 -25.95 34.95 5.07
N ILE A 6 -26.83 33.95 5.13
CA ILE A 6 -26.49 32.53 4.96
C ILE A 6 -26.45 32.31 3.45
N GLU A 7 -25.29 32.00 2.91
CA GLU A 7 -25.14 31.50 1.54
C GLU A 7 -25.22 29.98 1.63
N ASP A 8 -26.28 29.41 1.03
CA ASP A 8 -26.44 27.98 0.86
C ASP A 8 -25.47 27.52 -0.25
N GLU A 9 -24.32 26.98 0.14
CA GLU A 9 -23.46 26.22 -0.79
C GLU A 9 -24.05 24.81 -0.96
N ASP A 10 -24.62 24.58 -2.14
CA ASP A 10 -24.97 23.27 -2.68
C ASP A 10 -23.75 22.34 -2.61
N VAL A 11 -23.76 21.41 -1.65
CA VAL A 11 -22.77 20.33 -1.58
C VAL A 11 -23.22 19.24 -2.56
N HIS A 12 -22.67 19.28 -3.77
CA HIS A 12 -22.73 18.18 -4.72
C HIS A 12 -22.06 16.96 -4.08
N VAL A 13 -22.86 15.92 -3.79
CA VAL A 13 -22.37 14.62 -3.38
C VAL A 13 -21.97 13.89 -4.65
N ASP A 14 -20.67 13.81 -4.92
CA ASP A 14 -20.14 12.89 -5.92
C ASP A 14 -20.11 11.48 -5.29
N GLU A 15 -21.19 10.73 -5.54
CA GLU A 15 -21.17 9.28 -5.48
C GLU A 15 -20.53 8.78 -6.78
N ASP A 16 -19.25 8.41 -6.76
CA ASP A 16 -18.69 7.56 -7.83
C ASP A 16 -17.58 6.64 -7.28
N ASP A 17 -17.94 5.36 -7.29
CA ASP A 17 -17.18 4.14 -7.53
C ASP A 17 -16.01 3.72 -6.62
N ASP A 18 -16.38 2.85 -5.68
CA ASP A 18 -15.59 1.71 -5.21
C ASP A 18 -15.04 0.88 -6.39
N GLN A 19 -13.77 1.09 -6.74
CA GLN A 19 -12.95 0.07 -7.40
C GLN A 19 -11.56 0.05 -6.77
N ASN A 20 -11.42 -0.69 -5.67
CA ASN A 20 -10.13 -1.15 -5.17
C ASN A 20 -10.26 -2.63 -4.80
N GLU A 21 -10.38 -3.48 -5.83
CA GLU A 21 -10.12 -4.92 -5.68
C GLU A 21 -8.60 -5.16 -5.81
N ASP A 22 -8.07 -5.80 -4.77
CA ASP A 22 -6.91 -6.69 -4.75
C ASP A 22 -5.53 -6.14 -5.12
N ASN A 23 -4.75 -5.83 -4.08
CA ASN A 23 -3.29 -5.77 -4.15
C ASN A 23 -2.70 -6.64 -3.03
N ASP A 24 -2.57 -7.94 -3.31
CA ASP A 24 -1.86 -8.92 -2.48
C ASP A 24 -0.33 -8.79 -2.70
N PRO A 25 0.47 -8.44 -1.67
CA PRO A 25 1.89 -8.19 -1.83
C PRO A 25 2.81 -9.41 -1.61
N ASN A 26 2.31 -10.66 -1.73
CA ASN A 26 3.07 -11.83 -1.28
C ASN A 26 3.31 -12.95 -2.33
N GLY A 27 3.55 -12.60 -3.59
CA GLY A 27 4.03 -13.53 -4.62
C GLY A 27 5.55 -13.46 -4.81
N ILE A 28 6.32 -14.18 -3.98
CA ILE A 28 7.73 -14.50 -4.25
C ILE A 28 7.72 -15.81 -5.06
N GLU A 29 7.88 -15.71 -6.37
CA GLU A 29 8.17 -16.86 -7.23
C GLU A 29 9.67 -17.08 -7.25
N GLU A 30 10.11 -18.20 -6.67
CA GLU A 30 11.47 -18.73 -6.78
C GLU A 30 11.62 -19.42 -8.15
N GLU A 31 12.44 -18.86 -9.04
CA GLU A 31 12.88 -19.51 -10.27
C GLU A 31 14.35 -19.94 -10.18
N ASP A 32 14.48 -21.22 -9.84
CA ASP A 32 15.31 -22.29 -10.43
C ASP A 32 16.77 -22.03 -10.84
N ASP A 33 17.64 -22.80 -10.19
CA ASP A 33 19.03 -23.07 -10.52
C ASP A 33 19.15 -23.71 -11.92
N ASN A 34 19.73 -23.00 -12.90
CA ASN A 34 20.27 -23.63 -14.10
C ASN A 34 21.78 -23.42 -14.20
N MET A 35 22.47 -24.39 -13.62
CA MET A 35 23.87 -24.74 -13.81
C MET A 35 24.17 -25.01 -15.30
N ASN A 36 25.44 -24.76 -15.70
CA ASN A 36 26.11 -25.25 -16.91
C ASN A 36 26.03 -24.39 -18.19
N LEU A 37 27.11 -23.65 -18.49
CA LEU A 37 27.92 -23.83 -19.73
C LEU A 37 29.20 -22.97 -19.66
N LEU A 38 30.21 -23.46 -18.92
CA LEU A 38 31.59 -23.05 -19.18
C LEU A 38 32.12 -24.05 -20.19
N ASP A 39 32.21 -23.60 -21.44
CA ASP A 39 32.82 -24.35 -22.54
C ASP A 39 34.34 -24.39 -22.30
N ASP A 40 34.85 -25.59 -22.46
CA ASP A 40 36.25 -26.00 -22.29
C ASP A 40 37.06 -25.62 -23.54
N ASP A 41 38.38 -25.79 -23.43
CA ASP A 41 39.38 -25.77 -24.50
C ASP A 41 39.97 -24.40 -24.89
N ASP A 42 41.16 -24.13 -24.35
CA ASP A 42 42.31 -23.86 -25.23
C ASP A 42 43.63 -24.27 -24.54
N ASP A 43 44.24 -25.27 -25.17
CA ASP A 43 45.55 -25.86 -24.94
C ASP A 43 46.67 -24.80 -24.88
N ASP A 44 47.55 -24.87 -23.87
CA ASP A 44 48.96 -24.47 -24.00
C ASP A 44 49.80 -24.85 -22.76
N GLU A 45 49.89 -26.15 -22.48
CA GLU A 45 50.91 -26.69 -21.55
C GLU A 45 52.04 -27.36 -22.34
N ASN A 46 52.82 -26.54 -23.06
CA ASN A 46 54.00 -27.00 -23.78
C ASN A 46 55.17 -27.19 -22.80
N VAL A 47 55.08 -28.23 -21.95
CA VAL A 47 56.18 -28.69 -21.09
C VAL A 47 57.18 -29.46 -21.93
N ILE A 48 58.31 -28.82 -22.24
CA ILE A 48 59.44 -29.47 -22.88
C ILE A 48 60.12 -30.38 -21.84
N GLU A 49 59.76 -31.65 -21.82
CA GLU A 49 60.49 -32.70 -21.11
C GLU A 49 61.78 -33.04 -21.87
N ILE A 50 62.93 -32.68 -21.30
CA ILE A 50 64.26 -33.02 -21.81
C ILE A 50 64.60 -34.44 -21.32
N ASP A 51 64.59 -35.42 -22.24
CA ASP A 51 65.01 -36.80 -21.95
C ASP A 51 66.55 -36.89 -21.81
N LEU A 52 67.03 -36.85 -20.55
CA LEU A 52 68.44 -36.98 -20.20
C LEU A 52 69.05 -38.35 -20.58
N LYS A 53 68.27 -39.37 -20.98
CA LYS A 53 68.81 -40.68 -21.37
C LYS A 53 69.37 -40.69 -22.79
N ALA A 54 68.94 -39.78 -23.66
CA ALA A 54 69.46 -39.64 -25.01
C ALA A 54 70.90 -39.07 -25.04
N GLN A 55 71.37 -38.48 -23.95
CA GLN A 55 72.70 -37.83 -23.86
C GLN A 55 73.78 -38.74 -23.24
N GLY A 56 73.61 -40.07 -23.29
CA GLY A 56 74.71 -41.02 -23.02
C GLY A 56 75.30 -40.98 -21.60
N ILE A 57 74.69 -40.26 -20.65
CA ILE A 57 75.07 -40.29 -19.24
C ILE A 57 74.35 -41.47 -18.60
N SER A 58 74.69 -42.67 -19.06
CA SER A 58 74.36 -43.89 -18.33
C SER A 58 75.41 -44.03 -17.24
N THR A 59 74.98 -43.80 -15.99
CA THR A 59 75.69 -44.19 -14.78
C THR A 59 75.85 -45.71 -14.81
N THR A 60 76.95 -46.19 -15.39
CA THR A 60 77.28 -47.61 -15.42
C THR A 60 77.78 -48.04 -14.05
N THR A 61 76.85 -48.28 -13.15
CA THR A 61 77.03 -49.23 -12.05
C THR A 61 77.09 -50.62 -12.69
N SER A 62 78.25 -50.99 -13.20
CA SER A 62 78.54 -52.33 -13.68
C SER A 62 79.92 -52.71 -13.19
N THR A 63 79.87 -53.45 -12.09
CA THR A 63 80.90 -54.32 -11.55
C THR A 63 81.58 -55.10 -12.68
N ASN A 64 82.76 -54.66 -13.09
CA ASN A 64 83.74 -55.58 -13.62
C ASN A 64 85.14 -55.10 -13.24
N GLU A 65 85.77 -55.89 -12.39
CA GLU A 65 87.12 -55.68 -11.88
C GLU A 65 88.13 -55.92 -13.00
N GLU A 66 88.53 -54.86 -13.69
CA GLU A 66 89.79 -54.85 -14.42
C GLU A 66 90.69 -53.75 -13.86
N LYS A 67 91.79 -54.21 -13.24
CA LYS A 67 92.86 -53.42 -12.67
C LYS A 67 93.43 -52.46 -13.72
N THR A 68 93.00 -51.21 -13.70
CA THR A 68 93.78 -50.12 -14.29
C THR A 68 94.83 -49.69 -13.26
N PRO A 69 96.14 -49.81 -13.55
CA PRO A 69 97.16 -49.36 -12.63
C PRO A 69 96.99 -47.85 -12.42
N LEU A 70 97.00 -47.45 -11.15
CA LEU A 70 97.16 -46.07 -10.68
C LEU A 70 98.02 -45.28 -11.66
N GLN A 71 97.49 -44.12 -12.08
CA GLN A 71 98.19 -43.05 -12.79
C GLN A 71 99.68 -43.02 -12.42
N GLY A 72 100.49 -43.69 -13.24
CA GLY A 72 101.93 -43.50 -13.24
C GLY A 72 102.15 -42.04 -13.55
N VAL A 73 102.96 -41.37 -12.73
CA VAL A 73 103.39 -39.98 -12.93
C VAL A 73 103.66 -39.76 -14.42
N LEU A 74 102.76 -39.05 -15.11
CA LEU A 74 102.93 -38.67 -16.50
C LEU A 74 104.12 -37.70 -16.57
N LYS A 75 105.33 -38.24 -16.71
CA LYS A 75 106.46 -37.44 -17.18
C LYS A 75 106.17 -37.10 -18.63
N SER A 76 105.87 -35.83 -18.87
CA SER A 76 105.73 -35.26 -20.21
C SER A 76 107.03 -35.54 -20.99
N THR A 77 106.95 -36.43 -21.98
CA THR A 77 107.99 -36.60 -23.02
C THR A 77 107.84 -35.56 -24.13
N THR A 78 107.02 -34.51 -23.91
CA THR A 78 106.74 -33.49 -24.90
C THR A 78 107.84 -32.43 -24.89
N ASP A 79 108.55 -32.35 -26.01
CA ASP A 79 109.58 -31.35 -26.29
C ASP A 79 109.01 -29.92 -26.13
N SER A 80 109.75 -29.03 -25.46
CA SER A 80 109.32 -27.65 -25.18
C SER A 80 108.98 -26.89 -26.45
N VAL A 81 109.64 -27.22 -27.57
CA VAL A 81 109.36 -26.61 -28.87
C VAL A 81 108.04 -27.15 -29.43
N SER A 82 107.81 -28.46 -29.37
CA SER A 82 106.53 -29.06 -29.79
C SER A 82 105.33 -28.53 -28.98
N TRP A 83 105.49 -28.33 -27.67
CA TRP A 83 104.45 -27.74 -26.81
C TRP A 83 104.17 -26.29 -27.17
N LYS A 84 105.21 -25.50 -27.46
CA LYS A 84 105.03 -24.11 -27.89
C LYS A 84 104.28 -24.03 -29.24
N HIS A 85 104.59 -24.92 -30.19
CA HIS A 85 103.86 -24.97 -31.46
C HIS A 85 102.40 -25.42 -31.28
N GLU A 86 102.13 -26.31 -30.33
CA GLU A 86 100.77 -26.70 -29.95
C GLU A 86 100.00 -25.52 -29.32
N VAL A 87 100.64 -24.78 -28.41
CA VAL A 87 100.07 -23.57 -27.80
C VAL A 87 99.84 -22.49 -28.86
N ASP A 88 100.79 -22.24 -29.77
CA ASP A 88 100.62 -21.26 -30.85
C ASP A 88 99.51 -21.69 -31.83
N ARG A 89 99.27 -23.00 -32.01
CA ARG A 89 98.17 -23.54 -32.80
C ARG A 89 96.81 -23.39 -32.10
N VAL A 90 96.74 -23.63 -30.80
CA VAL A 90 95.48 -23.65 -30.02
C VAL A 90 95.12 -22.27 -29.45
N ALA A 91 96.09 -21.38 -29.23
CA ALA A 91 95.89 -20.01 -28.77
C ALA A 91 94.87 -19.21 -29.63
N PRO A 92 94.92 -19.23 -30.98
CA PRO A 92 93.89 -18.57 -31.78
C PRO A 92 92.53 -19.26 -31.70
N MET A 93 92.47 -20.56 -31.38
CA MET A 93 91.21 -21.29 -31.15
C MET A 93 90.58 -20.99 -29.79
N LEU A 94 91.39 -20.57 -28.81
CA LEU A 94 90.94 -20.11 -27.49
C LEU A 94 90.57 -18.62 -27.46
N LYS A 95 90.82 -17.89 -28.54
CA LYS A 95 90.38 -16.51 -28.68
C LYS A 95 88.87 -16.48 -28.86
N ILE A 96 88.15 -16.52 -27.73
CA ILE A 96 86.71 -16.32 -27.65
C ILE A 96 86.42 -14.90 -28.14
N THR A 97 86.13 -14.79 -29.43
CA THR A 97 85.53 -13.57 -29.98
C THR A 97 84.06 -13.68 -29.64
N ILE A 98 83.64 -12.97 -28.59
CA ILE A 98 82.23 -12.78 -28.25
C ILE A 98 81.63 -12.02 -29.44
N ARG A 99 81.14 -12.75 -30.44
CA ARG A 99 80.28 -12.18 -31.47
C ARG A 99 78.96 -11.88 -30.77
N GLN A 100 78.44 -10.67 -30.95
CA GLN A 100 77.06 -10.36 -30.58
C GLN A 100 76.14 -11.22 -31.44
N ASP A 101 75.92 -12.45 -31.01
CA ASP A 101 74.99 -13.38 -31.63
C ASP A 101 73.62 -13.15 -30.98
N ALA A 102 72.55 -13.16 -31.78
CA ALA A 102 71.18 -13.02 -31.31
C ALA A 102 70.74 -14.19 -30.40
N LYS A 103 71.59 -15.21 -30.24
CA LYS A 103 71.45 -16.34 -29.31
C LYS A 103 72.24 -16.18 -28.01
N ASP A 104 72.84 -15.01 -27.77
CA ASP A 104 73.52 -14.74 -26.51
C ASP A 104 72.50 -14.53 -25.40
N TRP A 105 72.36 -15.54 -24.54
CA TRP A 105 71.49 -15.50 -23.36
C TRP A 105 71.82 -14.32 -22.44
N ARG A 106 73.05 -13.78 -22.48
CA ARG A 106 73.45 -12.61 -21.69
C ARG A 106 72.75 -11.35 -22.20
N LEU A 107 72.63 -11.19 -23.51
CA LEU A 107 71.90 -10.08 -24.12
C LEU A 107 70.41 -10.16 -23.78
N HIS A 108 69.82 -11.35 -23.83
CA HIS A 108 68.42 -11.56 -23.42
C HIS A 108 68.21 -11.31 -21.93
N LEU A 109 69.14 -11.72 -21.08
CA LEU A 109 69.08 -11.45 -19.64
C LEU A 109 69.18 -9.94 -19.34
N GLU A 110 70.06 -9.22 -20.04
CA GLU A 110 70.18 -7.77 -19.92
C GLU A 110 68.92 -7.05 -20.43
N GLN A 111 68.37 -7.50 -21.57
CA GLN A 111 67.09 -7.02 -22.09
C GLN A 111 65.94 -7.26 -21.10
N MET A 112 65.85 -8.47 -20.51
CA MET A 112 64.82 -8.81 -19.54
C MET A 112 64.93 -7.96 -18.28
N ASN A 113 66.13 -7.73 -17.77
CA ASN A 113 66.36 -6.86 -16.62
C ASN A 113 66.00 -5.39 -16.93
N ASN A 114 66.28 -4.92 -18.16
CA ASN A 114 65.86 -3.59 -18.59
C ASN A 114 64.33 -3.49 -18.70
N MET A 115 63.66 -4.47 -19.30
CA MET A 115 62.19 -4.52 -19.36
C MET A 115 61.58 -4.58 -17.96
N HIS A 116 62.16 -5.37 -17.05
CA HIS A 116 61.71 -5.45 -15.66
C HIS A 116 61.78 -4.08 -14.97
N LYS A 117 62.89 -3.35 -15.11
CA LYS A 117 63.02 -1.98 -14.56
C LYS A 117 62.00 -1.02 -15.17
N ILE A 118 61.74 -1.12 -16.47
CA ILE A 118 60.73 -0.28 -17.15
C ILE A 118 59.34 -0.60 -16.59
N VAL A 119 58.99 -1.88 -16.45
CA VAL A 119 57.71 -2.30 -15.87
C VAL A 119 57.59 -1.82 -14.43
N GLU A 120 58.61 -2.01 -13.60
CA GLU A 120 58.63 -1.56 -12.21
C GLU A 120 58.44 -0.03 -12.11
N GLN A 121 59.13 0.74 -12.96
CA GLN A 121 58.95 2.18 -13.04
C GLN A 121 57.52 2.55 -13.46
N LYS A 122 56.91 1.83 -14.42
CA LYS A 122 55.54 2.10 -14.86
C LYS A 122 54.51 1.73 -13.80
N VAL A 123 54.69 0.60 -13.11
CA VAL A 123 53.84 0.18 -12.00
C VAL A 123 53.92 1.21 -10.88
N SER A 124 55.13 1.62 -10.46
CA SER A 124 55.32 2.65 -9.44
C SER A 124 54.74 4.01 -9.83
N GLN A 125 54.68 4.33 -11.12
CA GLN A 125 53.99 5.52 -11.62
C GLN A 125 52.47 5.40 -11.55
N ILE A 126 51.89 4.24 -11.85
CA ILE A 126 50.44 4.03 -11.94
C ILE A 126 49.79 3.78 -10.57
N GLU A 127 50.47 3.05 -9.69
CA GLU A 127 50.02 2.72 -8.33
C GLU A 127 49.45 3.93 -7.55
N PRO A 128 50.11 5.10 -7.47
CA PRO A 128 49.57 6.25 -6.76
C PRO A 128 48.31 6.83 -7.42
N TYR A 129 48.18 6.76 -8.76
CA TYR A 129 46.96 7.21 -9.44
C TYR A 129 45.79 6.28 -9.12
N LEU A 130 46.02 4.96 -9.09
CA LEU A 130 45.00 3.98 -8.75
C LEU A 130 44.59 4.10 -7.26
N ASP A 131 45.56 4.26 -6.36
CA ASP A 131 45.30 4.47 -4.93
C ASP A 131 44.52 5.78 -4.68
N ASN A 132 44.90 6.88 -5.36
CA ASN A 132 44.14 8.12 -5.25
C ASN A 132 42.71 7.98 -5.80
N MET A 133 42.55 7.33 -6.95
CA MET A 133 41.22 7.07 -7.53
C MET A 133 40.36 6.20 -6.60
N SER A 134 40.94 5.15 -6.02
CA SER A 134 40.28 4.31 -5.03
C SER A 134 39.82 5.11 -3.81
N LYS A 135 40.69 5.98 -3.28
CA LYS A 135 40.36 6.88 -2.15
C LYS A 135 39.25 7.88 -2.51
N ASP A 136 39.28 8.43 -3.71
CA ASP A 136 38.27 9.40 -4.16
C ASP A 136 36.91 8.73 -4.39
N ILE A 137 36.90 7.51 -4.95
CA ILE A 137 35.71 6.68 -5.05
C ILE A 137 35.17 6.36 -3.65
N ALA A 138 36.03 5.92 -2.72
CA ALA A 138 35.62 5.60 -1.34
C ALA A 138 34.98 6.81 -0.63
N LYS A 139 35.58 8.01 -0.75
CA LYS A 139 34.99 9.24 -0.21
C LYS A 139 33.66 9.59 -0.88
N SER A 140 33.55 9.39 -2.20
CA SER A 140 32.30 9.64 -2.92
C SER A 140 31.19 8.70 -2.46
N LEU A 141 31.52 7.44 -2.21
CA LEU A 141 30.60 6.42 -1.73
C LEU A 141 30.15 6.73 -0.30
N GLU A 142 31.06 7.09 0.60
CA GLU A 142 30.69 7.54 1.96
C GLU A 142 29.76 8.76 1.93
N ARG A 143 30.01 9.72 1.02
CA ARG A 143 29.13 10.88 0.82
C ARG A 143 27.75 10.48 0.29
N ILE A 144 27.67 9.51 -0.61
CA ILE A 144 26.40 8.97 -1.10
C ILE A 144 25.66 8.28 0.05
N THR A 145 26.31 7.37 0.77
CA THR A 145 25.71 6.64 1.90
C THR A 145 25.20 7.58 3.01
N THR A 146 25.96 8.62 3.35
CA THR A 146 25.51 9.62 4.34
C THR A 146 24.30 10.42 3.85
N ARG A 147 24.27 10.76 2.56
CA ARG A 147 23.13 11.44 1.94
C ARG A 147 21.90 10.55 1.87
N GLU A 148 22.05 9.28 1.51
CA GLU A 148 20.99 8.28 1.51
C GLU A 148 20.42 8.07 2.90
N LYS A 149 21.27 7.92 3.92
CA LYS A 149 20.83 7.80 5.31
C LYS A 149 20.01 9.01 5.77
N THR A 150 20.46 10.21 5.39
CA THR A 150 19.73 11.46 5.71
C THR A 150 18.39 11.51 4.99
N LEU A 151 18.36 11.18 3.70
CA LEU A 151 17.14 11.14 2.89
C LEU A 151 16.15 10.12 3.43
N ASN A 152 16.59 8.90 3.74
CA ASN A 152 15.75 7.85 4.32
C ASN A 152 15.17 8.28 5.67
N THR A 153 15.95 8.95 6.51
CA THR A 153 15.46 9.48 7.80
C THR A 153 14.38 10.56 7.58
N GLN A 154 14.62 11.47 6.64
CA GLN A 154 13.65 12.52 6.28
C GLN A 154 12.36 11.92 5.70
N LEU A 155 12.48 10.98 4.75
CA LEU A 155 11.36 10.30 4.12
C LEU A 155 10.56 9.50 5.15
N SER A 156 11.22 8.75 6.03
CA SER A 156 10.57 7.99 7.11
C SER A 156 9.78 8.92 8.03
N SER A 157 10.32 10.08 8.38
CA SER A 157 9.61 11.10 9.17
C SER A 157 8.37 11.63 8.45
N GLN A 158 8.48 11.94 7.16
CA GLN A 158 7.34 12.41 6.36
C GLN A 158 6.28 11.31 6.19
N MET A 159 6.69 10.06 5.97
CA MET A 159 5.78 8.93 5.84
C MET A 159 5.01 8.68 7.13
N SER A 160 5.66 8.81 8.29
CA SER A 160 4.99 8.72 9.59
C SER A 160 3.95 9.83 9.77
N LYS A 161 4.27 11.08 9.39
CA LYS A 161 3.32 12.20 9.42
C LYS A 161 2.15 11.99 8.47
N PHE A 162 2.42 11.49 7.26
CA PHE A 162 1.39 11.20 6.26
C PHE A 162 0.43 10.12 6.76
N ARG A 163 0.95 9.01 7.30
CA ARG A 163 0.14 7.96 7.94
C ARG A 163 -0.72 8.52 9.06
N GLY A 164 -0.13 9.29 9.98
CA GLY A 164 -0.88 9.91 11.07
C GLY A 164 -1.95 10.92 10.59
N ALA A 165 -1.74 11.60 9.47
CA ALA A 165 -2.75 12.46 8.86
C ALA A 165 -3.87 11.65 8.19
N GLN A 166 -3.53 10.54 7.53
CA GLN A 166 -4.47 9.61 6.92
C GLN A 166 -5.37 8.96 7.98
N ASP A 167 -4.81 8.51 9.10
CA ASP A 167 -5.57 7.93 10.22
C ASP A 167 -6.55 8.95 10.82
N LYS A 168 -6.09 10.19 11.04
CA LYS A 168 -6.97 11.29 11.52
C LYS A 168 -8.09 11.61 10.53
N ARG A 169 -7.80 11.57 9.23
CA ARG A 169 -8.81 11.78 8.19
C ARG A 169 -9.85 10.67 8.23
N ALA A 170 -9.42 9.41 8.30
CA ALA A 170 -10.33 8.27 8.42
C ALA A 170 -11.21 8.38 9.67
N GLU A 171 -10.62 8.72 10.82
CA GLU A 171 -11.35 8.93 12.08
C GLU A 171 -12.38 10.06 11.96
N LEU A 172 -12.02 11.19 11.35
CA LEU A 172 -12.96 12.31 11.15
C LEU A 172 -14.07 11.97 10.15
N THR A 173 -13.77 11.25 9.08
CA THR A 173 -14.76 10.78 8.11
C THR A 173 -15.76 9.84 8.77
N GLU A 174 -15.31 8.91 9.61
CA GLU A 174 -16.19 8.00 10.36
C GLU A 174 -17.07 8.77 11.36
N LYS A 175 -16.49 9.72 12.11
CA LYS A 175 -17.25 10.59 13.02
C LYS A 175 -18.29 11.43 12.29
N TYR A 176 -17.92 12.00 11.14
CA TYR A 176 -18.84 12.78 10.30
C TYR A 176 -19.96 11.89 9.76
N LYS A 177 -19.65 10.70 9.24
CA LYS A 177 -20.64 9.74 8.75
C LYS A 177 -21.63 9.36 9.86
N THR A 178 -21.13 9.04 11.05
CA THR A 178 -21.96 8.68 12.21
C THR A 178 -22.84 9.86 12.65
N ALA A 179 -22.28 11.07 12.69
CA ALA A 179 -23.03 12.28 13.04
C ALA A 179 -24.11 12.60 11.99
N SER A 180 -23.78 12.48 10.69
CA SER A 180 -24.71 12.70 9.58
C SER A 180 -25.90 11.73 9.64
N VAL A 181 -25.64 10.43 9.82
CA VAL A 181 -26.70 9.43 10.03
C VAL A 181 -27.55 9.78 11.25
N GLY A 182 -26.93 10.22 12.36
CA GLY A 182 -27.65 10.66 13.55
C GLY A 182 -28.51 11.91 13.32
N VAL A 183 -28.08 12.84 12.48
CA VAL A 183 -28.87 14.02 12.08
C VAL A 183 -30.05 13.60 11.22
N SER A 184 -29.85 12.79 10.16
CA SER A 184 -30.94 12.29 9.32
C SER A 184 -32.00 11.55 10.14
N SER A 185 -31.59 10.67 11.06
CA SER A 185 -32.54 9.97 11.94
C SER A 185 -33.33 10.93 12.82
N ARG A 186 -32.69 11.97 13.38
CA ARG A 186 -33.39 12.99 14.18
C ARG A 186 -34.34 13.82 13.33
N THR A 187 -33.95 14.19 12.12
CA THR A 187 -34.81 14.90 11.15
C THR A 187 -36.04 14.06 10.84
N GLU A 188 -35.88 12.77 10.53
CA GLU A 188 -37.00 11.85 10.29
C GLU A 188 -37.93 11.75 11.51
N THR A 189 -37.38 11.65 12.73
CA THR A 189 -38.22 11.64 13.95
C THR A 189 -38.95 12.97 14.16
N LEU A 190 -38.34 14.10 13.83
CA LEU A 190 -38.98 15.41 13.93
C LEU A 190 -40.11 15.57 12.91
N GLU A 191 -39.91 15.12 11.66
CA GLU A 191 -40.95 15.10 10.63
C GLU A 191 -42.13 14.24 11.08
N ARG A 192 -41.86 13.03 11.59
CA ARG A 192 -42.90 12.16 12.14
C ARG A 192 -43.67 12.82 13.29
N ILE A 193 -42.98 13.44 14.25
CA ILE A 193 -43.65 14.15 15.36
C ILE A 193 -44.45 15.35 14.84
N SER A 194 -43.94 16.07 13.84
CA SER A 194 -44.65 17.18 13.21
C SER A 194 -45.93 16.71 12.52
N GLU A 195 -45.89 15.56 11.84
CA GLU A 195 -47.07 14.94 11.24
C GLU A 195 -48.08 14.48 12.30
N ASP A 196 -47.61 13.83 13.37
CA ASP A 196 -48.44 13.44 14.51
C ASP A 196 -49.13 14.68 15.14
N ILE A 197 -48.44 15.83 15.23
CA ILE A 197 -49.00 17.10 15.71
C ILE A 197 -50.07 17.65 14.76
N GLU A 198 -49.83 17.66 13.44
CA GLU A 198 -50.83 18.17 12.49
C GLU A 198 -52.08 17.27 12.45
N GLN A 199 -51.91 15.94 12.56
CA GLN A 199 -53.02 15.01 12.71
C GLN A 199 -53.83 15.28 13.99
N LEU A 200 -53.14 15.50 15.13
CA LEU A 200 -53.81 15.82 16.39
C LEU A 200 -54.54 17.17 16.31
N LYS A 201 -53.94 18.16 15.67
CA LYS A 201 -54.57 19.47 15.43
C LYS A 201 -55.82 19.32 14.56
N GLN A 202 -55.78 18.53 13.49
CA GLN A 202 -56.95 18.24 12.65
C GLN A 202 -58.05 17.55 13.45
N GLN A 203 -57.72 16.57 14.30
CA GLN A 203 -58.69 15.91 15.19
C GLN A 203 -59.32 16.90 16.19
N ILE A 204 -58.52 17.81 16.75
CA ILE A 204 -59.01 18.86 17.65
C ILE A 204 -59.93 19.83 16.90
N GLU A 205 -59.58 20.24 15.68
CA GLU A 205 -60.44 21.10 14.85
C GLU A 205 -61.75 20.40 14.48
N GLU A 206 -61.71 19.10 14.15
CA GLU A 206 -62.91 18.33 13.84
C GLU A 206 -63.79 18.13 15.09
N GLN A 207 -63.20 17.82 16.25
CA GLN A 207 -63.94 17.76 17.51
C GLN A 207 -64.44 19.13 17.94
N GLY A 208 -63.67 20.19 17.71
CA GLY A 208 -64.05 21.56 17.97
C GLY A 208 -65.24 21.97 17.11
N ALA A 209 -65.23 21.62 15.81
CA ALA A 209 -66.36 21.81 14.91
C ALA A 209 -67.58 21.01 15.36
N LYS A 210 -67.42 19.74 15.77
CA LYS A 210 -68.51 18.92 16.32
C LYS A 210 -69.04 19.43 17.67
N SER A 211 -68.18 19.98 18.53
CA SER A 211 -68.56 20.50 19.85
C SER A 211 -69.13 21.92 19.76
N ASN A 212 -68.75 22.69 18.75
CA ASN A 212 -69.31 24.00 18.44
C ASN A 212 -70.50 23.90 17.48
N ASP A 213 -70.79 22.71 16.96
CA ASP A 213 -72.04 22.45 16.25
C ASP A 213 -73.19 22.51 17.26
N GLY A 214 -73.81 23.68 17.36
CA GLY A 214 -75.01 23.88 18.17
C GLY A 214 -76.23 23.10 17.65
N ALA A 215 -76.13 22.37 16.54
CA ALA A 215 -77.24 21.61 15.97
C ALA A 215 -77.92 20.62 16.94
N PRO A 216 -77.22 19.88 17.82
CA PRO A 216 -77.87 19.04 18.84
C PRO A 216 -78.68 19.89 19.82
N LEU A 217 -78.13 21.03 20.23
CA LEU A 217 -78.80 21.97 21.14
C LEU A 217 -80.04 22.59 20.48
N VAL A 218 -79.93 22.96 19.20
CA VAL A 218 -81.04 23.48 18.39
C VAL A 218 -82.12 22.43 18.17
N LYS A 219 -81.75 21.16 17.91
CA LYS A 219 -82.70 20.04 17.79
C LYS A 219 -83.45 19.79 19.10
N ILE A 220 -82.76 19.82 20.25
CA ILE A 220 -83.40 19.73 21.56
C ILE A 220 -84.36 20.89 21.75
N LYS A 221 -83.93 22.13 21.46
CA LYS A 221 -84.79 23.32 21.56
C LYS A 221 -86.05 23.19 20.68
N GLN A 222 -85.91 22.75 19.43
CA GLN A 222 -87.05 22.52 18.53
C GLN A 222 -88.00 21.44 19.04
N ALA A 223 -87.48 20.34 19.60
CA ALA A 223 -88.30 19.29 20.20
C ALA A 223 -89.07 19.80 21.42
N VAL A 224 -88.44 20.63 22.26
CA VAL A 224 -89.10 21.27 23.40
C VAL A 224 -90.23 22.19 22.94
N THR A 225 -89.99 23.07 21.97
CA THR A 225 -91.03 23.97 21.44
C THR A 225 -92.20 23.19 20.83
N LYS A 226 -91.93 22.08 20.13
CA LYS A 226 -92.98 21.22 19.59
C LYS A 226 -93.83 20.56 20.70
N LEU A 227 -93.20 20.11 21.78
CA LEU A 227 -93.92 19.57 22.93
C LEU A 227 -94.77 20.63 23.63
N GLU A 228 -94.29 21.87 23.70
CA GLU A 228 -95.07 23.01 24.23
C GLU A 228 -96.32 23.28 23.38
N GLU A 229 -96.20 23.30 22.05
CA GLU A 229 -97.34 23.45 21.13
C GLU A 229 -98.35 22.29 21.25
N GLU A 230 -97.85 21.05 21.37
CA GLU A 230 -98.71 19.87 21.56
C GLU A 230 -99.46 19.93 22.90
N LEU A 231 -98.81 20.41 23.95
CA LEU A 231 -99.41 20.60 25.27
C LEU A 231 -100.49 21.70 25.25
N GLU A 232 -100.25 22.81 24.55
CA GLU A 232 -101.26 23.85 24.35
C GLU A 232 -102.48 23.31 23.60
N LYS A 233 -102.25 22.57 22.51
CA LYS A 233 -103.33 21.93 21.75
C LYS A 233 -104.13 20.95 22.61
N MET A 234 -103.44 20.14 23.42
CA MET A 234 -104.09 19.20 24.34
C MET A 234 -104.89 19.94 25.40
N ASN A 235 -104.39 21.05 25.96
CA ASN A 235 -105.14 21.88 26.92
C ASN A 235 -106.43 22.45 26.32
N VAL A 236 -106.38 22.94 25.07
CA VAL A 236 -107.60 23.41 24.38
C VAL A 236 -108.58 22.25 24.18
N GLN A 237 -108.10 21.07 23.78
CA GLN A 237 -108.95 19.88 23.64
C GLN A 237 -109.56 19.45 24.97
N ILE A 238 -108.78 19.45 26.06
CA ILE A 238 -109.27 19.18 27.41
C ILE A 238 -110.34 20.20 27.79
N GLY A 239 -110.11 21.51 27.60
CA GLY A 239 -111.10 22.54 27.92
C GLY A 239 -112.40 22.41 27.12
N VAL A 240 -112.33 22.04 25.83
CA VAL A 240 -113.52 21.76 25.00
C VAL A 240 -114.24 20.50 25.49
N LEU A 241 -113.51 19.44 25.85
CA LEU A 241 -114.08 18.22 26.42
C LEU A 241 -114.72 18.48 27.78
N GLU A 242 -114.07 19.24 28.66
CA GLU A 242 -114.61 19.67 29.96
C GLU A 242 -115.90 20.48 29.77
N GLN A 243 -115.90 21.45 28.85
CA GLN A 243 -117.11 22.22 28.54
C GLN A 243 -118.20 21.34 27.93
N SER A 244 -117.84 20.39 27.07
CA SER A 244 -118.79 19.42 26.49
C SER A 244 -119.43 18.57 27.59
N ILE A 245 -118.62 18.01 28.49
CA ILE A 245 -119.06 17.22 29.65
C ILE A 245 -119.95 18.06 30.57
N LEU A 246 -119.53 19.28 30.90
CA LEU A 246 -120.29 20.19 31.76
C LEU A 246 -121.64 20.55 31.12
N ASN A 247 -121.67 20.79 29.81
CA ASN A 247 -122.90 21.05 29.07
C ASN A 247 -123.79 19.80 28.98
N THR A 248 -123.23 18.59 28.86
CA THR A 248 -124.02 17.35 28.99
C THR A 248 -124.61 17.19 30.39
N HIS A 249 -123.84 17.44 31.46
CA HIS A 249 -124.36 17.41 32.83
C HIS A 249 -125.42 18.49 33.10
N LEU A 250 -125.27 19.69 32.54
CA LEU A 250 -126.28 20.74 32.62
C LEU A 250 -127.54 20.36 31.83
N ARG A 251 -127.38 19.76 30.65
CA ARG A 251 -128.48 19.28 29.83
C ARG A 251 -129.22 18.10 30.48
N ASP A 252 -128.51 17.19 31.14
CA ASP A 252 -129.09 16.12 31.94
C ASP A 252 -129.84 16.67 33.15
N ARG A 253 -129.29 17.68 33.85
CA ARG A 253 -130.01 18.36 34.95
C ARG A 253 -131.22 19.16 34.45
N TYR A 254 -131.14 19.78 33.29
CA TYR A 254 -132.27 20.46 32.67
C TYR A 254 -133.35 19.46 32.24
N ALA A 255 -132.96 18.35 31.60
CA ALA A 255 -133.86 17.25 31.24
C ALA A 255 -134.58 16.69 32.49
N PHE A 256 -133.85 16.46 33.57
CA PHE A 256 -134.41 16.04 34.85
C PHE A 256 -135.35 17.09 35.47
N SER A 257 -135.00 18.38 35.36
CA SER A 257 -135.87 19.47 35.81
C SER A 257 -137.12 19.64 34.96
N THR A 258 -137.05 19.40 33.64
CA THR A 258 -138.22 19.42 32.76
C THR A 258 -139.11 18.19 32.94
N ASP A 259 -138.53 17.01 33.23
CA ASP A 259 -139.30 15.82 33.60
C ASP A 259 -140.00 16.00 34.96
N LEU A 260 -139.38 16.72 35.91
CA LEU A 260 -140.04 17.10 37.17
C LEU A 260 -141.17 18.14 36.99
N LEU A 261 -141.06 19.03 36.00
CA LEU A 261 -142.10 20.01 35.66
C LEU A 261 -143.22 19.45 34.77
N ASN A 262 -143.06 18.24 34.21
CA ASN A 262 -144.10 17.53 33.43
C ASN A 262 -144.87 16.51 34.28
N ILE A 263 -144.66 16.49 35.60
CA ILE A 263 -145.31 15.58 36.56
C ILE A 263 -146.29 16.31 37.52
N PHE A 264 -146.53 17.62 37.33
CA PHE A 264 -147.62 18.38 37.99
C PHE A 264 -148.23 19.39 37.02
#